data_AF-A0A1G4GRL6-F1
#
_entry.id   AF-A0A1G4GRL6-F1
#
_cell.length_a   1.000
_cell.length_b   1.000
_cell.length_c   1.000
_cell.angle_alpha   90.00
_cell.angle_beta   90.00
_cell.angle_gamma   90.00
#
_symmetry.space_group_name_H-M   'P 1'
#
loop_
_entity.id
_entity.type
_entity.pdbx_description
1 polymer ?
#
loop_
_entity_poly.entity_id
_entity_poly.type
_entity_poly.pdbx_seq_one_letter_code
_entity_poly.pdbx_strand_id
1 'polypeptide(L)'
;MEEEPSLESEFIKLTRDNDSLRDFYIYEFYNIFNDDSGVEEHKQWCQSFIQANDHSVGGTIFELCGKLRKNIKNLTETEKSVGKNNACEYLKFWFNDQIITYSYDYATINPILENWETIVGNSELYNRCKGDDILMGYNYDDIIRNNSNAFYVMKVIYEYLKDAEGINTKIENLNDIRNAVKDSYIVENFTEYEKIKNNCSSNRTKSLLCNIYQECVSRYNDQLSKLETKLNVHRVAQEISERWYTTLEVKKLKMDALASSNGDGELTTSTLRAIITSICTILCLGLTLISLYKFTPLGNLFRPKTQRRKRTFKNIEEEKGNSMFSNNKYNQKNSTNKKYNLRYHSS
;
A
#
# COMPACT_ATOMS: atom_id res chain seq x y z
N MET A 1 32.69 14.11 -21.65
CA MET A 1 31.87 12.89 -21.76
C MET A 1 30.85 13.02 -20.66
N GLU A 2 29.73 13.66 -20.96
CA GLU A 2 28.60 13.70 -20.04
C GLU A 2 28.05 12.28 -19.98
N GLU A 3 27.97 11.72 -18.77
CA GLU A 3 27.21 10.48 -18.51
C GLU A 3 25.77 10.73 -18.97
N GLU A 4 25.29 9.96 -19.96
CA GLU A 4 23.89 9.99 -20.31
C GLU A 4 23.07 9.59 -19.07
N PRO A 5 22.01 10.34 -18.71
CA PRO A 5 21.26 10.08 -17.49
C PRO A 5 20.60 8.71 -17.55
N SER A 6 20.92 7.83 -16.62
CA SER A 6 20.23 6.54 -16.48
C SER A 6 18.74 6.79 -16.25
N LEU A 7 17.88 6.18 -17.06
CA LEU A 7 16.42 6.30 -16.92
C LEU A 7 15.93 5.55 -15.66
N GLU A 8 16.01 6.16 -14.47
CA GLU A 8 15.48 5.62 -13.21
C GLU A 8 14.00 6.01 -13.03
N SER A 9 13.11 5.02 -12.95
CA SER A 9 11.67 5.23 -12.71
C SER A 9 11.37 5.82 -11.33
N GLU A 10 10.41 6.73 -11.25
CA GLU A 10 9.99 7.36 -9.98
C GLU A 10 9.43 6.34 -8.97
N PHE A 11 8.80 5.26 -9.44
CA PHE A 11 8.35 4.19 -8.56
C PHE A 11 9.48 3.53 -7.76
N ILE A 12 10.66 3.34 -8.37
CA ILE A 12 11.81 2.81 -7.64
C ILE A 12 12.24 3.78 -6.54
N LYS A 13 12.21 5.09 -6.81
CA LYS A 13 12.48 6.11 -5.78
C LYS A 13 11.46 6.04 -4.65
N LEU A 14 10.17 5.89 -4.97
CA LEU A 14 9.09 5.75 -4.00
C LEU A 14 9.30 4.56 -3.03
N THR A 15 9.87 3.45 -3.52
CA THR A 15 10.15 2.29 -2.67
C THR A 15 11.29 2.51 -1.67
N ARG A 16 12.02 3.63 -1.73
CA ARG A 16 13.04 4.02 -0.72
C ARG A 16 12.37 4.53 0.56
N ASP A 17 11.24 5.21 0.43
CA ASP A 17 10.48 5.76 1.54
C ASP A 17 9.38 4.81 2.03
N ASN A 18 9.06 3.79 1.23
CA ASN A 18 8.01 2.80 1.50
C ASN A 18 8.54 1.38 1.24
N ASP A 19 9.35 0.86 2.16
CA ASP A 19 10.05 -0.43 2.00
C ASP A 19 9.10 -1.61 1.73
N SER A 20 7.88 -1.59 2.27
CA SER A 20 6.88 -2.65 2.06
C SER A 20 6.39 -2.76 0.61
N LEU A 21 6.66 -1.75 -0.24
CA LEU A 21 6.37 -1.83 -1.68
C LEU A 21 7.32 -2.78 -2.42
N ARG A 22 8.50 -3.08 -1.84
CA ARG A 22 9.48 -3.99 -2.44
C ARG A 22 9.01 -5.44 -2.47
N ASP A 23 8.01 -5.79 -1.67
CA ASP A 23 7.42 -7.13 -1.61
C ASP A 23 6.43 -7.41 -2.75
N PHE A 24 6.09 -6.44 -3.60
CA PHE A 24 5.21 -6.66 -4.75
C PHE A 24 6.00 -7.15 -5.98
N TYR A 25 5.39 -8.01 -6.80
CA TYR A 25 5.98 -8.47 -8.06
C TYR A 25 6.37 -7.30 -8.98
N ILE A 26 5.58 -6.22 -8.99
CA ILE A 26 5.87 -5.04 -9.81
C ILE A 26 7.28 -4.47 -9.54
N TYR A 27 7.77 -4.53 -8.30
CA TYR A 27 9.11 -4.07 -7.95
C TYR A 27 10.19 -4.92 -8.61
N GLU A 28 10.04 -6.25 -8.59
CA GLU A 28 10.98 -7.16 -9.26
C GLU A 28 11.00 -6.96 -10.77
N PHE A 29 9.82 -6.80 -11.38
CA PHE A 29 9.73 -6.51 -12.81
C PHE A 29 10.40 -5.19 -13.16
N TYR A 30 10.21 -4.14 -12.35
CA TYR A 30 10.85 -2.84 -12.58
C TYR A 30 12.38 -2.91 -12.49
N ASN A 31 12.94 -3.69 -11.56
CA ASN A 31 14.38 -3.89 -11.47
C ASN A 31 14.94 -4.50 -12.77
N ILE A 32 14.24 -5.46 -13.36
CA ILE A 32 14.65 -6.06 -14.64
C ILE A 32 14.45 -5.09 -15.80
N PHE A 33 13.36 -4.32 -15.81
CA PHE A 33 13.06 -3.39 -16.89
C PHE A 33 13.99 -2.18 -16.92
N ASN A 34 14.52 -1.76 -15.77
CA ASN A 34 15.49 -0.67 -15.64
C ASN A 34 16.94 -1.10 -15.90
N ASP A 35 17.24 -2.39 -16.03
CA ASP A 35 18.59 -2.87 -16.36
C ASP A 35 19.01 -2.43 -17.76
N ASP A 36 20.21 -1.86 -17.89
CA ASP A 36 20.73 -1.34 -19.16
C ASP A 36 21.55 -2.37 -19.94
N SER A 37 21.75 -3.56 -19.37
CA SER A 37 22.45 -4.66 -20.01
C SER A 37 21.78 -5.05 -21.34
N GLY A 38 22.55 -4.99 -22.43
CA GLY A 38 22.10 -5.39 -23.77
C GLY A 38 21.17 -4.39 -24.47
N VAL A 39 21.02 -3.15 -23.98
CA VAL A 39 20.13 -2.15 -24.61
C VAL A 39 20.65 -1.63 -25.95
N GLU A 40 21.98 -1.56 -26.14
CA GLU A 40 22.61 -0.86 -27.27
C GLU A 40 22.18 -1.40 -28.65
N GLU A 41 22.08 -2.72 -28.83
CA GLU A 41 21.60 -3.28 -30.10
C GLU A 41 20.15 -2.92 -30.41
N HIS A 42 19.32 -2.77 -29.37
CA HIS A 42 17.93 -2.39 -29.50
C HIS A 42 17.78 -0.88 -29.75
N LYS A 43 18.65 -0.05 -29.15
CA LYS A 43 18.75 1.38 -29.43
C LYS A 43 19.10 1.63 -30.90
N GLN A 44 20.12 0.95 -31.43
CA GLN A 44 20.51 1.05 -32.84
C GLN A 44 19.38 0.61 -33.78
N TRP A 45 18.67 -0.47 -33.41
CA TRP A 45 17.48 -0.87 -34.15
C TRP A 45 16.41 0.23 -34.15
N CYS A 46 16.10 0.82 -32.99
CA CYS A 46 15.20 1.97 -32.84
C CYS A 46 15.56 3.16 -33.74
N GLN A 47 16.85 3.50 -33.83
CA GLN A 47 17.35 4.58 -34.68
C GLN A 47 17.10 4.35 -36.18
N SER A 48 17.04 3.08 -36.62
CA SER A 48 16.86 2.76 -38.04
C SER A 48 15.45 2.98 -38.59
N PHE A 49 14.43 3.14 -37.73
CA PHE A 49 13.04 3.30 -38.17
C PHE A 49 12.24 4.38 -37.42
N ILE A 50 12.64 4.78 -36.20
CA ILE A 50 12.02 5.91 -35.50
C ILE A 50 12.63 7.21 -36.02
N GLN A 51 11.77 8.10 -36.54
CA GLN A 51 12.16 9.47 -36.87
C GLN A 51 12.06 10.32 -35.59
N ALA A 52 13.20 10.72 -35.05
CA ALA A 52 13.24 11.68 -33.95
C ALA A 52 12.94 13.09 -34.48
N ASN A 53 12.03 13.80 -33.84
CA ASN A 53 11.80 15.22 -34.12
C ASN A 53 12.83 16.08 -33.40
N ASP A 54 13.17 17.26 -33.93
CA ASP A 54 14.09 18.23 -33.30
C ASP A 54 13.63 18.70 -31.90
N HIS A 55 12.35 18.48 -31.56
CA HIS A 55 11.76 18.76 -30.24
C HIS A 55 11.89 17.61 -29.23
N SER A 56 12.29 16.41 -29.67
CA SER A 56 12.58 15.33 -28.74
C SER A 56 13.79 15.73 -27.91
N VAL A 57 13.63 15.75 -26.60
CA VAL A 57 14.75 15.93 -25.68
C VAL A 57 15.82 14.90 -26.08
N GLY A 58 16.99 15.39 -26.52
CA GLY A 58 17.92 14.66 -27.36
C GLY A 58 18.26 13.25 -26.87
N GLY A 59 18.43 12.30 -27.80
CA GLY A 59 18.92 10.93 -27.53
C GLY A 59 17.99 10.01 -26.74
N THR A 60 17.12 10.55 -25.88
CA THR A 60 16.38 9.76 -24.88
C THR A 60 15.21 8.95 -25.46
N ILE A 61 14.67 9.34 -26.62
CA ILE A 61 13.64 8.54 -27.33
C ILE A 61 14.19 7.19 -27.78
N PHE A 62 15.43 7.16 -28.26
CA PHE A 62 16.07 5.92 -28.71
C PHE A 62 16.45 5.04 -27.52
N GLU A 63 16.87 5.64 -26.40
CA GLU A 63 17.06 4.94 -25.14
C GLU A 63 15.76 4.29 -24.66
N LEU A 64 14.68 5.07 -24.57
CA LEU A 64 13.38 4.59 -24.15
C LEU A 64 12.87 3.45 -25.06
N CYS A 65 12.97 3.62 -26.37
CA CYS A 65 12.60 2.59 -27.34
C CYS A 65 13.50 1.34 -27.21
N GLY A 66 14.80 1.51 -27.04
CA GLY A 66 15.76 0.43 -26.89
C GLY A 66 15.44 -0.43 -25.66
N LYS A 67 15.23 0.21 -24.51
CA LYS A 67 14.80 -0.45 -23.27
C LYS A 67 13.45 -1.15 -23.44
N LEU A 68 12.44 -0.47 -24.01
CA LEU A 68 11.13 -1.05 -24.29
C LEU A 68 11.25 -2.32 -25.13
N ARG A 69 11.97 -2.25 -26.25
CA ARG A 69 12.16 -3.39 -27.14
C ARG A 69 12.90 -4.53 -26.47
N LYS A 70 14.00 -4.25 -25.75
CA LYS A 70 14.75 -5.25 -24.98
C LYS A 70 13.80 -6.00 -24.04
N ASN A 71 13.03 -5.26 -23.26
CA ASN A 71 12.11 -5.83 -22.29
C ASN A 71 11.01 -6.66 -22.96
N ILE A 72 10.46 -6.18 -24.09
CA ILE A 72 9.48 -6.93 -24.89
C ILE A 72 10.05 -8.26 -25.39
N LYS A 73 11.28 -8.26 -25.93
CA LYS A 73 11.92 -9.48 -26.46
C LYS A 73 12.22 -10.49 -25.37
N ASN A 74 12.45 -10.03 -24.14
CA ASN A 74 12.76 -10.88 -23.00
C ASN A 74 11.56 -11.19 -22.11
N LEU A 75 10.33 -10.76 -22.44
CA LEU A 75 9.14 -10.92 -21.58
C LEU A 75 8.99 -12.34 -21.03
N THR A 76 9.04 -13.36 -21.89
CA THR A 76 8.87 -14.76 -21.48
C THR A 76 9.98 -15.23 -20.54
N GLU A 77 11.22 -14.76 -20.74
CA GLU A 77 12.36 -15.07 -19.87
C GLU A 77 12.20 -14.38 -18.51
N THR A 78 11.78 -13.11 -18.52
CA THR A 78 11.47 -12.33 -17.33
C THR A 78 10.36 -12.99 -16.50
N GLU A 79 9.28 -13.44 -17.14
CA GLU A 79 8.18 -14.15 -16.46
C GLU A 79 8.65 -15.44 -15.78
N LYS A 80 9.54 -16.20 -16.43
CA LYS A 80 10.14 -17.40 -15.83
C LYS A 80 11.04 -17.06 -14.65
N SER A 81 11.88 -16.02 -14.79
CA SER A 81 12.81 -15.59 -13.74
C SER A 81 12.08 -15.11 -12.49
N VAL A 82 11.02 -14.33 -12.68
CA VAL A 82 10.18 -13.80 -11.58
C VAL A 82 9.20 -14.86 -11.06
N GLY A 83 8.84 -15.85 -11.88
CA GLY A 83 7.84 -16.86 -11.53
C GLY A 83 6.40 -16.37 -11.64
N LYS A 84 6.16 -15.31 -12.43
CA LYS A 84 4.85 -14.68 -12.60
C LYS A 84 4.60 -14.30 -14.06
N ASN A 85 3.40 -14.57 -14.57
CA ASN A 85 3.02 -14.46 -15.99
C ASN A 85 2.29 -13.17 -16.37
N ASN A 86 2.75 -12.03 -15.83
CA ASN A 86 2.12 -10.71 -16.02
C ASN A 86 3.14 -9.62 -16.42
N ALA A 87 4.30 -10.02 -16.95
CA ALA A 87 5.37 -9.09 -17.32
C ALA A 87 4.89 -8.00 -18.27
N CYS A 88 3.98 -8.34 -19.17
CA CYS A 88 3.41 -7.42 -20.12
C CYS A 88 2.62 -6.27 -19.47
N GLU A 89 1.76 -6.60 -18.50
CA GLU A 89 0.97 -5.62 -17.76
C GLU A 89 1.90 -4.67 -16.99
N TYR A 90 2.93 -5.22 -16.35
CA TYR A 90 3.94 -4.43 -15.65
C TYR A 90 4.82 -3.61 -16.57
N LEU A 91 5.11 -4.10 -17.78
CA LEU A 91 5.87 -3.36 -18.76
C LEU A 91 5.09 -2.13 -19.23
N LYS A 92 3.77 -2.23 -19.41
CA LYS A 92 2.91 -1.07 -19.71
C LYS A 92 2.95 -0.04 -18.57
N PHE A 93 2.87 -0.48 -17.32
CA PHE A 93 3.03 0.42 -16.18
C PHE A 93 4.40 1.08 -16.15
N TRP A 94 5.48 0.31 -16.36
CA TRP A 94 6.84 0.83 -16.42
C TRP A 94 7.01 1.85 -17.54
N PHE A 95 6.47 1.58 -18.73
CA PHE A 95 6.59 2.50 -19.86
C PHE A 95 5.85 3.82 -19.59
N ASN A 96 4.64 3.77 -19.02
CA ASN A 96 3.93 4.96 -18.57
C ASN A 96 4.69 5.72 -17.47
N ASP A 97 5.34 5.01 -16.54
CA ASP A 97 6.21 5.63 -15.52
C ASP A 97 7.35 6.43 -16.18
N GLN A 98 8.00 5.88 -17.22
CA GLN A 98 9.02 6.60 -17.98
C GLN A 98 8.45 7.87 -18.66
N ILE A 99 7.27 7.76 -19.30
CA ILE A 99 6.59 8.91 -19.91
C ILE A 99 6.34 10.02 -18.89
N ILE A 100 5.88 9.66 -17.70
CA ILE A 100 5.55 10.60 -16.62
C ILE A 100 6.82 11.20 -16.01
N THR A 101 7.76 10.35 -15.61
CA THR A 101 9.01 10.73 -14.94
C THR A 101 9.82 11.71 -15.78
N TYR A 102 9.92 11.46 -17.09
CA TYR A 102 10.68 12.30 -18.01
C TYR A 102 9.82 13.33 -18.74
N SER A 103 8.53 13.40 -18.42
CA SER A 103 7.57 14.34 -19.00
C SER A 103 7.56 14.33 -20.54
N TYR A 104 7.70 13.14 -21.14
CA TYR A 104 7.77 13.01 -22.59
C TYR A 104 6.47 13.48 -23.24
N ASP A 105 6.60 14.34 -24.24
CA ASP A 105 5.46 14.88 -24.97
C ASP A 105 4.99 13.92 -26.07
N TYR A 106 3.92 14.33 -26.76
CA TYR A 106 3.37 13.55 -27.87
C TYR A 106 4.34 13.39 -29.03
N ALA A 107 5.08 14.45 -29.38
CA ALA A 107 6.05 14.37 -30.48
C ALA A 107 7.14 13.32 -30.20
N THR A 108 7.47 13.09 -28.92
CA THR A 108 8.43 12.08 -28.49
C THR A 108 7.83 10.67 -28.43
N ILE A 109 6.59 10.51 -27.94
CA ILE A 109 6.01 9.18 -27.71
C ILE A 109 5.28 8.62 -28.92
N ASN A 110 4.66 9.48 -29.74
CA ASN A 110 3.88 9.06 -30.90
C ASN A 110 4.67 8.16 -31.87
N PRO A 111 5.95 8.44 -32.20
CA PRO A 111 6.74 7.55 -33.07
C PRO A 111 6.90 6.12 -32.52
N ILE A 112 6.97 5.96 -31.19
CA ILE A 112 7.01 4.63 -30.55
C ILE A 112 5.65 3.94 -30.68
N LEU A 113 4.55 4.65 -30.43
CA LEU A 113 3.20 4.08 -30.48
C LEU A 113 2.76 3.69 -31.88
N GLU A 114 3.04 4.52 -32.89
CA GLU A 114 2.75 4.21 -34.29
C GLU A 114 3.51 2.96 -34.78
N ASN A 115 4.67 2.69 -34.20
CA ASN A 115 5.51 1.54 -34.53
C ASN A 115 5.41 0.40 -33.50
N TRP A 116 4.40 0.42 -32.61
CA TRP A 116 4.29 -0.54 -31.51
C TRP A 116 4.27 -2.00 -32.00
N GLU A 117 3.48 -2.30 -33.04
CA GLU A 117 3.41 -3.65 -33.63
C GLU A 117 4.77 -4.11 -34.14
N THR A 118 5.52 -3.23 -34.82
CA THR A 118 6.88 -3.50 -35.33
C THR A 118 7.88 -3.72 -34.18
N ILE A 119 7.79 -2.90 -33.13
CA ILE A 119 8.63 -3.03 -31.92
C ILE A 119 8.37 -4.38 -31.25
N VAL A 120 7.12 -4.80 -31.15
CA VAL A 120 6.76 -6.11 -30.63
C VAL A 120 7.28 -7.22 -31.55
N GLY A 121 7.03 -7.10 -32.85
CA GLY A 121 7.59 -7.95 -33.90
C GLY A 121 7.22 -9.43 -33.79
N ASN A 122 6.15 -9.75 -33.05
CA ASN A 122 5.59 -11.09 -32.89
C ASN A 122 4.08 -10.94 -32.62
N SER A 123 3.24 -11.59 -33.42
CA SER A 123 1.77 -11.43 -33.34
C SER A 123 1.16 -12.00 -32.05
N GLU A 124 1.71 -13.08 -31.51
CA GLU A 124 1.29 -13.67 -30.23
C GLU A 124 1.62 -12.71 -29.08
N LEU A 125 2.84 -12.17 -29.05
CA LEU A 125 3.24 -11.17 -28.07
C LEU A 125 2.44 -9.87 -28.24
N TYR A 126 2.15 -9.45 -29.47
CA TYR A 126 1.35 -8.24 -29.72
C TYR A 126 -0.08 -8.38 -29.18
N ASN A 127 -0.69 -9.55 -29.36
CA ASN A 127 -2.02 -9.81 -28.79
C ASN A 127 -2.03 -9.76 -27.26
N ARG A 128 -0.92 -10.16 -26.62
CA ARG A 128 -0.72 -10.06 -25.16
C ARG A 128 -0.37 -8.64 -24.71
N CYS A 129 0.41 -7.92 -25.52
CA CYS A 129 1.01 -6.63 -25.22
C CYS A 129 0.59 -5.56 -26.21
N LYS A 130 -0.69 -5.20 -26.16
CA LYS A 130 -1.23 -4.08 -26.93
C LYS A 130 -0.82 -2.74 -26.31
N GLY A 131 -0.70 -1.71 -27.14
CA GLY A 131 -0.37 -0.35 -26.72
C GLY A 131 -1.57 0.50 -26.30
N ASP A 132 -2.71 -0.11 -25.97
CA ASP A 132 -3.98 0.55 -25.68
C ASP A 132 -4.01 1.31 -24.34
N ASP A 133 -3.27 0.84 -23.35
CA ASP A 133 -3.14 1.48 -22.03
C ASP A 133 -1.85 2.29 -21.88
N ILE A 134 -1.36 2.89 -22.96
CA ILE A 134 -0.16 3.72 -22.96
C ILE A 134 -0.53 5.20 -23.16
N LEU A 135 0.10 6.09 -22.39
CA LEU A 135 -0.03 7.52 -22.57
C LEU A 135 0.49 7.92 -23.95
N MET A 136 -0.29 8.75 -24.65
CA MET A 136 0.17 9.40 -25.87
C MET A 136 1.23 10.48 -25.60
N GLY A 137 1.39 10.89 -24.35
CA GLY A 137 2.36 11.87 -23.87
C GLY A 137 1.92 12.40 -22.50
N TYR A 138 2.84 13.02 -21.76
CA TYR A 138 2.62 13.54 -20.42
C TYR A 138 1.44 14.53 -20.35
N ASN A 139 1.36 15.43 -21.33
CA ASN A 139 0.32 16.47 -21.37
C ASN A 139 -1.06 16.01 -21.85
N TYR A 140 -1.22 14.74 -22.23
CA TYR A 140 -2.47 14.21 -22.82
C TYR A 140 -3.49 13.72 -21.78
N ASP A 141 -3.06 13.54 -20.54
CA ASP A 141 -3.94 13.17 -19.43
C ASP A 141 -3.94 14.31 -18.41
N ASP A 142 -5.06 15.03 -18.32
CA ASP A 142 -5.18 16.19 -17.42
C ASP A 142 -5.03 15.82 -15.95
N ILE A 143 -5.42 14.62 -15.53
CA ILE A 143 -5.29 14.21 -14.13
C ILE A 143 -3.80 14.02 -13.82
N ILE A 144 -3.07 13.32 -14.68
CA ILE A 144 -1.63 13.08 -14.54
C ILE A 144 -0.82 14.38 -14.67
N ARG A 145 -1.15 15.22 -15.66
CA ARG A 145 -0.47 16.51 -15.87
C ARG A 145 -0.60 17.44 -14.65
N ASN A 146 -1.77 17.45 -14.02
CA ASN A 146 -2.02 18.26 -12.82
C ASN A 146 -1.44 17.63 -11.55
N ASN A 147 -1.34 16.29 -11.50
CA ASN A 147 -0.73 15.57 -10.39
C ASN A 147 -0.16 14.22 -10.84
N SER A 148 1.14 14.18 -11.14
CA SER A 148 1.81 12.95 -11.57
C SER A 148 1.79 11.87 -10.49
N ASN A 149 1.72 12.25 -9.20
CA ASN A 149 1.64 11.30 -8.09
C ASN A 149 0.36 10.44 -8.14
N ALA A 150 -0.71 10.93 -8.77
CA ALA A 150 -1.96 10.19 -8.93
C ALA A 150 -1.75 8.84 -9.65
N PHE A 151 -0.78 8.77 -10.57
CA PHE A 151 -0.41 7.52 -11.24
C PHE A 151 0.16 6.49 -10.27
N TYR A 152 1.08 6.89 -9.39
CA TYR A 152 1.69 5.99 -8.40
C TYR A 152 0.68 5.51 -7.36
N VAL A 153 -0.21 6.40 -6.90
CA VAL A 153 -1.32 6.05 -6.00
C VAL A 153 -2.18 4.95 -6.61
N MET A 154 -2.61 5.14 -7.87
CA MET A 154 -3.47 4.16 -8.53
C MET A 154 -2.74 2.85 -8.83
N LYS A 155 -1.46 2.92 -9.21
CA LYS A 155 -0.61 1.74 -9.43
C LYS A 155 -0.44 0.90 -8.16
N VAL A 156 -0.14 1.53 -7.02
CA VAL A 156 0.00 0.81 -5.74
C VAL A 156 -1.33 0.20 -5.30
N ILE A 157 -2.44 0.92 -5.48
CA ILE A 157 -3.77 0.38 -5.18
C ILE A 157 -4.07 -0.82 -6.08
N TYR A 158 -3.83 -0.71 -7.39
CA TYR A 158 -4.01 -1.83 -8.32
C TYR A 158 -3.23 -3.08 -7.88
N GLU A 159 -1.97 -2.93 -7.48
CA GLU A 159 -1.17 -4.04 -6.96
C GLU A 159 -1.70 -4.61 -5.64
N TYR A 160 -2.10 -3.73 -4.71
CA TYR A 160 -2.66 -4.15 -3.44
C TYR A 160 -3.95 -4.98 -3.59
N LEU A 161 -4.73 -4.71 -4.64
CA LEU A 161 -5.99 -5.39 -4.92
C LEU A 161 -5.82 -6.80 -5.47
N LYS A 162 -4.68 -7.10 -6.12
CA LYS A 162 -4.32 -8.45 -6.60
C LYS A 162 -4.13 -9.48 -5.49
N ASP A 163 -4.12 -9.06 -4.22
CA ASP A 163 -4.00 -9.93 -3.06
C ASP A 163 -2.74 -10.82 -3.15
N ALA A 164 -2.86 -12.12 -2.92
CA ALA A 164 -1.75 -13.07 -3.03
C ALA A 164 -1.11 -13.10 -4.44
N GLU A 165 -1.84 -12.68 -5.49
CA GLU A 165 -1.30 -12.65 -6.84
C GLU A 165 -0.36 -11.48 -7.10
N GLY A 166 -0.47 -10.39 -6.33
CA GLY A 166 0.37 -9.20 -6.47
C GLY A 166 1.66 -9.25 -5.65
N ILE A 167 1.70 -10.06 -4.60
CA ILE A 167 2.81 -10.09 -3.64
C ILE A 167 3.79 -11.20 -4.00
N ASN A 168 5.06 -10.82 -4.18
CA ASN A 168 6.16 -11.73 -4.35
C ASN A 168 6.69 -12.15 -2.98
N THR A 169 6.09 -13.17 -2.37
CA THR A 169 6.60 -13.70 -1.13
C THR A 169 6.63 -15.22 -1.11
N LYS A 170 7.72 -15.76 -0.56
CA LYS A 170 7.87 -17.16 -0.19
C LYS A 170 7.40 -17.44 1.25
N ILE A 171 6.84 -16.43 1.94
CA ILE A 171 6.60 -16.42 3.40
C ILE A 171 5.09 -16.32 3.72
N GLU A 172 4.67 -16.90 4.85
CA GLU A 172 3.29 -17.02 5.35
C GLU A 172 2.60 -15.71 5.82
N ASN A 173 3.17 -14.52 5.62
CA ASN A 173 2.66 -13.27 6.22
C ASN A 173 2.13 -12.23 5.22
N LEU A 174 1.38 -12.67 4.21
CA LEU A 174 0.70 -11.81 3.22
C LEU A 174 -0.09 -10.66 3.86
N ASN A 175 -0.78 -10.93 4.96
CA ASN A 175 -1.59 -9.92 5.64
C ASN A 175 -0.75 -8.80 6.27
N ASP A 176 0.46 -9.11 6.74
CA ASP A 176 1.34 -8.11 7.37
C ASP A 176 1.89 -7.15 6.32
N ILE A 177 2.34 -7.67 5.17
CA ILE A 177 2.80 -6.86 4.02
C ILE A 177 1.67 -5.93 3.56
N ARG A 178 0.46 -6.48 3.38
CA ARG A 178 -0.70 -5.67 2.98
C ARG A 178 -1.05 -4.59 4.01
N ASN A 179 -1.04 -4.94 5.29
CA ASN A 179 -1.31 -3.95 6.33
C ASN A 179 -0.25 -2.86 6.34
N ALA A 180 1.04 -3.20 6.20
CA ALA A 180 2.12 -2.22 6.12
C ALA A 180 1.91 -1.24 4.96
N VAL A 181 1.69 -1.73 3.74
CA VAL A 181 1.45 -0.88 2.55
C VAL A 181 0.19 -0.01 2.73
N LYS A 182 -0.87 -0.60 3.27
CA LYS A 182 -2.14 0.11 3.50
C LYS A 182 -1.94 1.24 4.53
N ASP A 183 -1.31 0.92 5.66
CA ASP A 183 -1.14 1.84 6.79
C ASP A 183 -0.06 2.91 6.52
N SER A 184 0.97 2.64 5.70
CA SER A 184 2.03 3.61 5.36
C SER A 184 1.72 4.44 4.13
N TYR A 185 1.26 3.83 3.03
CA TYR A 185 1.17 4.53 1.75
C TYR A 185 -0.26 4.86 1.34
N ILE A 186 -1.17 3.87 1.41
CA ILE A 186 -2.53 4.06 0.89
C ILE A 186 -3.35 5.01 1.77
N VAL A 187 -3.22 4.90 3.10
CA VAL A 187 -3.90 5.81 4.04
C VAL A 187 -3.45 7.25 3.84
N GLU A 188 -2.15 7.50 3.70
CA GLU A 188 -1.61 8.86 3.48
C GLU A 188 -2.08 9.46 2.15
N ASN A 189 -2.29 8.61 1.13
CA ASN A 189 -2.72 9.02 -0.20
C ASN A 189 -4.22 8.84 -0.46
N PHE A 190 -5.03 8.60 0.58
CA PHE A 190 -6.45 8.29 0.42
C PHE A 190 -7.24 9.44 -0.22
N THR A 191 -6.94 10.69 0.15
CA THR A 191 -7.60 11.86 -0.46
C THR A 191 -7.34 11.94 -1.96
N GLU A 192 -6.15 11.54 -2.42
CA GLU A 192 -5.85 11.52 -3.85
C GLU A 192 -6.60 10.40 -4.57
N TYR A 193 -6.65 9.21 -3.97
CA TYR A 193 -7.51 8.12 -4.44
C TYR A 193 -8.98 8.56 -4.58
N GLU A 194 -9.54 9.26 -3.59
CA GLU A 194 -10.93 9.74 -3.64
C GLU A 194 -11.16 10.72 -4.80
N LYS A 195 -10.21 11.62 -5.09
CA LYS A 195 -10.32 12.50 -6.27
C LYS A 195 -10.37 11.72 -7.57
N ILE A 196 -9.48 10.74 -7.74
CA ILE A 196 -9.45 9.88 -8.93
C ILE A 196 -10.78 9.13 -9.07
N LYS A 197 -11.23 8.48 -7.99
CA LYS A 197 -12.52 7.79 -7.93
C LYS A 197 -13.66 8.70 -8.38
N ASN A 198 -13.76 9.90 -7.83
CA ASN A 198 -14.85 10.83 -8.15
C ASN A 198 -14.79 11.28 -9.62
N ASN A 199 -13.60 11.59 -10.13
CA ASN A 199 -13.39 12.01 -11.53
C ASN A 199 -13.69 10.87 -12.53
N CYS A 200 -13.43 9.62 -12.12
CA CYS A 200 -13.56 8.44 -12.96
C CYS A 200 -14.87 7.67 -12.76
N SER A 201 -15.71 8.08 -11.80
CA SER A 201 -17.03 7.48 -11.56
C SER A 201 -18.02 7.73 -12.71
N SER A 202 -17.73 8.69 -13.60
CA SER A 202 -18.44 8.84 -14.87
C SER A 202 -17.58 8.32 -16.03
N ASN A 203 -18.12 7.43 -16.88
CA ASN A 203 -17.44 6.85 -18.05
C ASN A 203 -17.07 7.87 -19.16
N ARG A 204 -17.07 9.17 -18.86
CA ARG A 204 -16.87 10.24 -19.84
C ARG A 204 -15.41 10.68 -19.96
N THR A 205 -14.58 10.35 -18.98
CA THR A 205 -13.18 10.80 -18.93
C THR A 205 -12.29 9.77 -19.64
N LYS A 206 -11.71 10.16 -20.79
CA LYS A 206 -10.66 9.38 -21.46
C LYS A 206 -9.31 9.68 -20.77
N SER A 207 -9.06 9.00 -19.66
CA SER A 207 -7.83 9.13 -18.85
C SER A 207 -7.27 7.75 -18.54
N LEU A 208 -5.94 7.60 -18.55
CA LEU A 208 -5.25 6.38 -18.16
C LEU A 208 -5.62 5.99 -16.72
N LEU A 209 -5.69 6.96 -15.80
CA LEU A 209 -6.08 6.69 -14.41
C LEU A 209 -7.51 6.20 -14.29
N CYS A 210 -8.41 6.71 -15.14
CA CYS A 210 -9.77 6.20 -15.18
C CYS A 210 -9.83 4.79 -15.75
N ASN A 211 -9.02 4.45 -16.75
CA ASN A 211 -8.94 3.07 -17.24
C ASN A 211 -8.47 2.13 -16.12
N ILE A 212 -7.38 2.48 -15.41
CA ILE A 212 -6.87 1.66 -14.29
C ILE A 212 -7.93 1.54 -13.18
N TYR A 213 -8.61 2.63 -12.83
CA TYR A 213 -9.69 2.59 -11.84
C TYR A 213 -10.85 1.68 -12.28
N GLN A 214 -11.28 1.75 -13.54
CA GLN A 214 -12.33 0.88 -14.07
C GLN A 214 -11.88 -0.59 -14.13
N GLU A 215 -10.59 -0.87 -14.35
CA GLU A 215 -10.04 -2.21 -14.17
C GLU A 215 -10.14 -2.67 -12.71
N CYS A 216 -9.80 -1.82 -11.74
CA CYS A 216 -9.97 -2.13 -10.31
C CYS A 216 -11.42 -2.48 -9.98
N VAL A 217 -12.38 -1.68 -10.48
CA VAL A 217 -13.82 -1.91 -10.27
C VAL A 217 -14.26 -3.23 -10.91
N SER A 218 -13.81 -3.53 -12.13
CA SER A 218 -14.25 -4.72 -12.87
C SER A 218 -13.60 -6.02 -12.39
N ARG A 219 -12.29 -6.02 -12.12
CA ARG A 219 -11.53 -7.21 -11.74
C ARG A 219 -11.49 -7.47 -10.25
N TYR A 220 -11.53 -6.42 -9.42
CA TYR A 220 -11.26 -6.49 -7.98
C TYR A 220 -12.32 -5.79 -7.12
N ASN A 221 -13.58 -5.77 -7.56
CA ASN A 221 -14.67 -5.07 -6.90
C ASN A 221 -14.76 -5.36 -5.38
N ASP A 222 -14.66 -6.63 -4.99
CA ASP A 222 -14.79 -7.05 -3.60
C ASP A 222 -13.59 -6.59 -2.75
N GLN A 223 -12.37 -6.71 -3.28
CA GLN A 223 -11.15 -6.25 -2.63
C GLN A 223 -11.14 -4.72 -2.50
N LEU A 224 -11.61 -4.03 -3.53
CA LEU A 224 -11.72 -2.58 -3.57
C LEU A 224 -12.72 -2.09 -2.53
N SER A 225 -13.92 -2.66 -2.50
CA SER A 225 -14.95 -2.33 -1.51
C SER A 225 -14.46 -2.55 -0.06
N LYS A 226 -13.73 -3.64 0.19
CA LYS A 226 -13.11 -3.91 1.50
C LYS A 226 -12.05 -2.87 1.86
N LEU A 227 -11.20 -2.48 0.91
CA LEU A 227 -10.20 -1.44 1.10
C LEU A 227 -10.87 -0.10 1.45
N GLU A 228 -11.82 0.34 0.63
CA GLU A 228 -12.56 1.60 0.84
C GLU A 228 -13.29 1.65 2.18
N THR A 229 -13.87 0.53 2.60
CA THR A 229 -14.51 0.43 3.93
C THR A 229 -13.48 0.66 5.04
N LYS A 230 -12.31 0.02 4.96
CA LYS A 230 -11.22 0.19 5.94
C LYS A 230 -10.69 1.63 5.96
N LEU A 231 -10.48 2.23 4.80
CA LEU A 231 -9.98 3.61 4.67
C LEU A 231 -10.98 4.63 5.25
N ASN A 232 -12.27 4.44 5.02
CA ASN A 232 -13.31 5.29 5.61
C ASN A 232 -13.36 5.19 7.14
N VAL A 233 -13.21 3.98 7.70
CA VAL A 233 -13.13 3.82 9.16
C VAL A 233 -11.91 4.54 9.73
N HIS A 234 -10.75 4.43 9.07
CA HIS A 234 -9.54 5.13 9.47
C HIS A 234 -9.72 6.65 9.43
N ARG A 235 -10.27 7.20 8.34
CA ARG A 235 -10.54 8.63 8.18
C ARG A 235 -11.45 9.16 9.29
N VAL A 236 -12.56 8.48 9.56
CA VAL A 236 -13.49 8.89 10.63
C VAL A 236 -12.82 8.84 12.00
N ALA A 237 -12.01 7.82 12.27
CA ALA A 237 -11.26 7.74 13.53
C ALA A 237 -10.25 8.89 13.68
N GLN A 238 -9.55 9.24 12.59
CA GLN A 238 -8.62 10.35 12.56
C GLN A 238 -9.33 11.70 12.79
N GLU A 239 -10.45 11.96 12.11
CA GLU A 239 -11.25 13.17 12.29
C GLU A 239 -11.78 13.33 13.73
N ILE A 240 -12.20 12.22 14.36
CA ILE A 240 -12.62 12.22 15.77
C ILE A 240 -11.44 12.55 16.68
N SER A 241 -10.28 11.95 16.43
CA SER A 241 -9.05 12.18 17.21
C SER A 241 -8.62 13.65 17.12
N GLU A 242 -8.50 14.20 15.91
CA GLU A 242 -8.13 15.59 15.68
C GLU A 242 -9.11 16.55 16.36
N ARG A 243 -10.42 16.32 16.21
CA ARG A 243 -11.45 17.13 16.89
C ARG A 243 -11.31 17.07 18.42
N TRP A 244 -11.00 15.90 18.99
CA TRP A 244 -10.82 15.74 20.43
C TRP A 244 -9.59 16.53 20.93
N TYR A 245 -8.45 16.44 20.23
CA TYR A 245 -7.25 17.20 20.56
C TYR A 245 -7.48 18.72 20.48
N THR A 246 -8.08 19.21 19.39
CA THR A 246 -8.41 20.65 19.25
C THR A 246 -9.35 21.12 20.36
N THR A 247 -10.33 20.30 20.75
CA THR A 247 -11.24 20.64 21.85
C THR A 247 -10.49 20.74 23.19
N LEU A 248 -9.53 19.85 23.45
CA LEU A 248 -8.68 19.88 24.64
C LEU A 248 -7.77 21.09 24.68
N GLU A 249 -7.14 21.44 23.56
CA GLU A 249 -6.26 22.59 23.45
C GLU A 249 -7.02 23.91 23.68
N VAL A 250 -8.21 24.05 23.07
CA VAL A 250 -9.09 25.21 23.32
C VAL A 250 -9.52 25.28 24.78
N LYS A 251 -9.82 24.15 25.43
CA LYS A 251 -10.14 24.13 26.86
C LYS A 251 -8.95 24.57 27.72
N LYS A 252 -7.74 24.10 27.41
CA LYS A 252 -6.52 24.49 28.12
C LYS A 252 -6.25 25.99 27.99
N LEU A 253 -6.29 26.53 26.77
CA LEU A 253 -6.11 27.96 26.51
C LEU A 253 -7.14 28.83 27.26
N LYS A 254 -8.40 28.39 27.32
CA LYS A 254 -9.45 29.09 28.10
C LYS A 254 -9.17 29.08 29.60
N MET A 255 -8.67 27.97 30.14
CA MET A 255 -8.29 27.88 31.55
C MET A 255 -7.08 28.77 31.86
N ASP A 256 -6.07 28.79 30.99
CA ASP A 256 -4.87 29.63 31.15
C ASP A 256 -5.23 31.13 31.06
N ALA A 257 -6.14 31.51 30.16
CA ALA A 257 -6.66 32.87 30.07
C ALA A 257 -7.46 33.28 31.32
N LEU A 258 -8.29 32.39 31.86
CA LEU A 258 -9.03 32.64 33.12
C LEU A 258 -8.09 32.77 34.32
N ALA A 259 -7.01 31.98 34.37
CA ALA A 259 -6.00 32.06 35.42
C ALA A 259 -5.20 33.37 35.34
N SER A 260 -4.91 33.88 34.14
CA SER A 260 -4.22 35.15 33.92
C SER A 260 -5.11 36.38 34.21
N SER A 261 -6.42 36.28 33.96
CA SER A 261 -7.40 37.34 34.26
C SER A 261 -7.67 37.52 35.77
N ASN A 262 -7.35 36.53 36.60
CA ASN A 262 -7.48 36.60 38.07
C ASN A 262 -6.16 36.97 38.76
N GLY A 263 -5.33 37.79 38.11
CA GLY A 263 -4.19 38.43 38.75
C GLY A 263 -4.65 39.54 39.70
N ASP A 264 -4.90 39.16 40.96
CA ASP A 264 -4.61 39.91 42.20
C ASP A 264 -5.01 39.13 43.47
N GLY A 265 -4.99 37.79 43.41
CA GLY A 265 -5.07 36.95 44.59
C GLY A 265 -3.66 36.54 45.03
N GLU A 266 -3.04 37.33 45.90
CA GLU A 266 -1.77 36.98 46.56
C GLU A 266 -1.89 35.57 47.17
N LEU A 267 -1.28 34.58 46.51
CA LEU A 267 -1.30 33.19 46.96
C LEU A 267 -0.46 33.14 48.25
N THR A 268 -1.13 33.25 49.39
CA THR A 268 -0.48 33.28 50.70
C THR A 268 0.50 32.12 50.83
N THR A 269 1.66 32.39 51.44
CA THR A 269 2.75 31.42 51.64
C THR A 269 2.27 30.11 52.28
N SER A 270 1.16 30.12 53.02
CA SER A 270 0.47 28.93 53.54
C SER A 270 -0.10 28.02 52.46
N THR A 271 -0.64 28.57 51.37
CA THR A 271 -1.30 27.81 50.29
C THR A 271 -0.27 27.15 49.39
N LEU A 272 0.82 27.86 49.06
CA LEU A 272 1.98 27.27 48.38
C LEU A 272 2.63 26.17 49.21
N ARG A 273 2.82 26.38 50.51
CA ARG A 273 3.32 25.35 51.43
C ARG A 273 2.38 24.14 51.47
N ALA A 274 1.06 24.33 51.50
CA ALA A 274 0.10 23.23 51.49
C ALA A 274 0.14 22.41 50.19
N ILE A 275 0.24 23.08 49.03
CA ILE A 275 0.34 22.42 47.72
C ILE A 275 1.65 21.64 47.60
N ILE A 276 2.78 22.26 47.96
CA ILE A 276 4.10 21.62 47.95
C ILE A 276 4.12 20.42 48.89
N THR A 277 3.56 20.56 50.10
CA THR A 277 3.49 19.47 51.08
C THR A 277 2.61 18.33 50.55
N SER A 278 1.50 18.63 49.87
CA SER A 278 0.64 17.62 49.25
C SER A 278 1.34 16.86 48.12
N ILE A 279 2.12 17.54 47.29
CA ILE A 279 2.85 16.90 46.19
C ILE A 279 3.99 16.03 46.74
N CYS A 280 4.74 16.54 47.72
CA CYS A 280 5.81 15.79 48.37
C CYS A 280 5.30 14.55 49.10
N THR A 281 4.15 14.62 49.80
CA THR A 281 3.59 13.44 50.48
C THR A 281 3.15 12.36 49.50
N ILE A 282 2.52 12.74 48.38
CA ILE A 282 2.11 11.78 47.33
C ILE A 282 3.33 11.12 46.69
N LEU A 283 4.39 11.87 46.39
CA LEU A 283 5.63 11.32 45.82
C LEU A 283 6.35 10.40 46.81
N CYS A 284 6.45 10.79 48.08
CA CYS A 284 7.03 9.95 49.12
C CYS A 284 6.22 8.66 49.35
N LEU A 285 4.89 8.73 49.35
CA LEU A 285 4.02 7.55 49.42
C LEU A 285 4.16 6.65 48.19
N GLY A 286 4.26 7.23 46.99
CA GLY A 286 4.49 6.47 45.76
C GLY A 286 5.81 5.71 45.79
N LEU A 287 6.90 6.38 46.20
CA LEU A 287 8.23 5.77 46.28
C LEU A 287 8.34 4.68 47.36
N THR A 288 7.67 4.84 48.51
CA THR A 288 7.61 3.79 49.52
C THR A 288 6.78 2.60 49.06
N LEU A 289 5.65 2.82 48.37
CA LEU A 289 4.84 1.74 47.78
C LEU A 289 5.60 0.99 46.67
N ILE A 290 6.35 1.68 45.82
CA ILE A 290 7.20 1.06 44.78
C ILE A 290 8.33 0.24 45.42
N SER A 291 8.94 0.77 46.49
CA SER A 291 9.98 0.05 47.23
C SER A 291 9.40 -1.20 47.89
N LEU A 292 8.25 -1.10 48.56
CA LEU A 292 7.56 -2.23 49.16
C LEU A 292 7.08 -3.24 48.11
N TYR A 293 6.67 -2.79 46.92
CA TYR A 293 6.32 -3.69 45.80
C TYR A 293 7.54 -4.49 45.30
N LYS A 294 8.72 -3.87 45.25
CA LYS A 294 9.96 -4.54 44.83
C LYS A 294 10.52 -5.51 45.89
N PHE A 295 10.16 -5.33 47.17
CA PHE A 295 10.65 -6.13 48.31
C PHE A 295 9.61 -7.04 48.98
N THR A 296 8.36 -7.05 48.51
CA THR A 296 7.32 -7.98 48.99
C THR A 296 7.23 -9.18 48.04
N PRO A 297 7.72 -10.38 48.42
CA PRO A 297 7.60 -11.57 47.58
C PRO A 297 6.19 -12.17 47.75
N LEU A 298 5.16 -11.47 47.29
CA LEU A 298 3.81 -12.04 47.16
C LEU A 298 3.53 -12.48 45.72
N GLY A 299 4.56 -12.99 45.05
CA GLY A 299 4.46 -13.62 43.73
C GLY A 299 3.81 -15.01 43.72
N ASN A 300 3.18 -15.47 44.82
CA ASN A 300 2.65 -16.84 44.87
C ASN A 300 1.25 -17.03 45.51
N LEU A 301 0.45 -15.98 45.72
CA LEU A 301 -0.90 -16.15 46.33
C LEU A 301 -2.09 -15.62 45.51
N PHE A 302 -1.89 -14.88 44.42
CA PHE A 302 -2.98 -14.45 43.54
C PHE A 302 -2.90 -15.12 42.18
N ARG A 303 -3.23 -16.42 42.17
CA ARG A 303 -3.69 -17.11 40.96
C ARG A 303 -5.20 -17.32 41.03
N PRO A 304 -6.03 -16.35 40.59
CA PRO A 304 -7.38 -16.68 40.14
C PRO A 304 -7.34 -17.05 38.65
N LYS A 305 -7.84 -18.25 38.36
CA LYS A 305 -8.12 -18.86 37.05
C LYS A 305 -8.43 -17.86 35.93
N THR A 306 -7.42 -17.50 35.13
CA THR A 306 -7.58 -16.74 33.87
C THR A 306 -7.78 -17.66 32.67
N GLN A 307 -8.61 -18.71 32.81
CA GLN A 307 -8.96 -19.62 31.70
C GLN A 307 -10.36 -19.35 31.15
N ARG A 308 -10.84 -18.09 31.22
CA ARG A 308 -12.16 -17.70 30.67
C ARG A 308 -12.19 -16.42 29.83
N ARG A 309 -11.05 -15.82 29.47
CA ARG A 309 -11.00 -14.63 28.58
C ARG A 309 -10.24 -14.79 27.26
N LYS A 310 -9.79 -16.01 26.92
CA LYS A 310 -9.24 -16.33 25.58
C LYS A 310 -10.24 -16.98 24.62
N ARG A 311 -11.51 -17.16 25.01
CA ARG A 311 -12.57 -17.69 24.11
C ARG A 311 -13.52 -16.64 23.55
N THR A 312 -13.62 -15.44 24.14
CA THR A 312 -14.62 -14.46 23.69
C THR A 312 -14.16 -13.59 22.52
N PHE A 313 -12.85 -13.43 22.30
CA PHE A 313 -12.33 -12.68 21.14
C PHE A 313 -12.04 -13.56 19.92
N LYS A 314 -11.94 -14.89 20.08
CA LYS A 314 -11.81 -15.82 18.95
C LYS A 314 -13.16 -16.16 18.29
N ASN A 315 -14.26 -15.96 19.02
CA ASN A 315 -15.60 -16.29 18.53
C ASN A 315 -16.27 -15.16 17.72
N ILE A 316 -15.70 -13.95 17.64
CA ILE A 316 -16.27 -12.86 16.83
C ILE A 316 -15.73 -12.87 15.40
N GLU A 317 -14.55 -13.46 15.16
CA GLU A 317 -13.97 -13.63 13.82
C GLU A 317 -14.29 -14.98 13.16
N GLU A 318 -14.64 -16.04 13.91
CA GLU A 318 -14.99 -17.35 13.34
C GLU A 318 -16.48 -17.50 12.94
N GLU A 319 -17.37 -16.55 13.30
CA GLU A 319 -18.83 -16.70 13.10
C GLU A 319 -19.39 -16.01 11.83
N LYS A 320 -18.53 -15.71 10.83
CA LYS A 320 -18.99 -15.25 9.50
C LYS A 320 -18.30 -15.95 8.32
N GLY A 321 -17.86 -17.20 8.53
CA GLY A 321 -17.11 -17.98 7.55
C GLY A 321 -17.67 -19.36 7.20
N ASN A 322 -18.87 -19.76 7.65
CA ASN A 322 -19.39 -21.10 7.34
C ASN A 322 -20.90 -21.13 7.11
N SER A 323 -21.33 -20.80 5.88
CA SER A 323 -22.58 -21.33 5.33
C SER A 323 -22.61 -21.20 3.81
N MET A 324 -21.99 -22.15 3.10
CA MET A 324 -22.48 -22.70 1.83
C MET A 324 -21.42 -23.62 1.21
N PHE A 325 -21.33 -24.86 1.70
CA PHE A 325 -20.93 -26.00 0.85
C PHE A 325 -21.64 -27.24 1.40
N SER A 326 -22.86 -27.46 0.93
CA SER A 326 -23.49 -28.78 0.97
C SER A 326 -23.03 -29.54 -0.26
N ASN A 327 -22.19 -30.55 -0.09
CA ASN A 327 -22.14 -31.69 -1.00
C ASN A 327 -21.77 -32.97 -0.25
N ASN A 328 -22.82 -33.73 0.07
CA ASN A 328 -23.01 -35.15 -0.24
C ASN A 328 -21.76 -36.06 -0.36
N LYS A 329 -21.58 -36.98 0.60
CA LYS A 329 -21.50 -38.44 0.35
C LYS A 329 -21.43 -39.25 1.64
N TYR A 330 -22.34 -40.23 1.69
CA TYR A 330 -22.44 -41.38 2.59
C TYR A 330 -21.10 -42.01 3.02
N ASN A 331 -20.95 -42.34 4.31
CA ASN A 331 -21.09 -43.73 4.75
C ASN A 331 -21.14 -43.89 6.29
N GLN A 332 -22.23 -44.54 6.66
CA GLN A 332 -22.62 -45.20 7.90
C GLN A 332 -21.50 -45.94 8.67
N LYS A 333 -21.42 -45.73 9.99
CA LYS A 333 -21.19 -46.83 10.95
C LYS A 333 -21.70 -46.46 12.34
N ASN A 334 -22.69 -47.22 12.80
CA ASN A 334 -23.22 -47.24 14.15
C ASN A 334 -22.14 -47.63 15.17
N SER A 335 -22.05 -46.94 16.29
CA SER A 335 -21.75 -47.59 17.59
C SER A 335 -22.23 -46.73 18.77
N THR A 336 -23.42 -47.10 19.26
CA THR A 336 -23.77 -47.25 20.67
C THR A 336 -23.05 -46.40 21.73
N ASN A 337 -23.85 -45.49 22.28
CA ASN A 337 -23.74 -44.87 23.60
C ASN A 337 -23.22 -45.83 24.69
N LYS A 338 -21.99 -45.62 25.19
CA LYS A 338 -21.56 -46.09 26.52
C LYS A 338 -20.71 -45.03 27.21
N LYS A 339 -21.27 -44.43 28.26
CA LYS A 339 -20.58 -43.62 29.27
C LYS A 339 -19.68 -44.55 30.09
N TYR A 340 -18.36 -44.42 29.96
CA TYR A 340 -17.42 -45.06 30.88
C TYR A 340 -17.18 -44.14 32.07
N ASN A 341 -17.67 -44.52 33.25
CA ASN A 341 -17.27 -43.94 34.53
C ASN A 341 -16.12 -44.78 35.09
N LEU A 342 -14.90 -44.27 35.02
CA LEU A 342 -13.75 -44.86 35.71
C LEU A 342 -13.66 -44.25 37.11
N ARG A 343 -13.91 -45.07 38.13
CA ARG A 343 -13.64 -44.73 39.54
C ARG A 343 -12.40 -45.51 39.98
N TYR A 344 -11.32 -44.79 40.27
CA TYR A 344 -10.13 -45.33 40.91
C TYR A 344 -10.40 -45.57 42.39
N HIS A 345 -10.11 -46.78 42.88
CA HIS A 345 -9.71 -46.98 44.27
C HIS A 345 -8.58 -48.01 44.31
N SER A 346 -7.47 -47.58 44.89
CA SER A 346 -6.32 -48.41 45.26
C SER A 346 -6.61 -49.09 46.59
N SER A 347 -6.43 -50.42 46.65
CA SER A 347 -6.00 -51.27 47.77
C SER A 347 -6.18 -52.73 47.36
#